data_AF-A0A067RCP5-F1
#
_entry.id   AF-A0A067RCP5-F1
#
_cell.length_a   1.000
_cell.length_b   1.000
_cell.length_c   1.000
_cell.angle_alpha   90.00
_cell.angle_beta   90.00
_cell.angle_gamma   90.00
#
_symmetry.space_group_name_H-M   'P 1'
#
loop_
_entity.id
_entity.type
_entity.pdbx_description
1 polymer ?
#
loop_
_entity_poly.entity_id
_entity_poly.type
_entity_poly.pdbx_seq_one_letter_code
_entity_poly.pdbx_strand_id
1 'polypeptide(L)'
;MFSIHDVPLLLVNIIEQKPWTKQGPSGKTLKFEDCKWQEINGEDNVKVTRAEAQTWLALRHLLLDVRCPAHYDINEYRKNQLIKLQCFMHDTLLDQLSPLVELKYWLAKLASCNAPFTTRRPLLLEVIPQIKQTLLEKNNKRWKKIANRHVESMFHENASDMKTITKR
;
A
#
# COMPACT_ATOMS: atom_id res chain seq x y z
N MET A 1 -4.65 -1.33 3.60
CA MET A 1 -5.10 -0.41 2.54
C MET A 1 -3.96 -0.08 1.56
N PHE A 2 -2.89 0.58 2.00
CA PHE A 2 -1.75 0.97 1.16
C PHE A 2 -1.03 -0.18 0.43
N SER A 3 -0.48 -1.16 1.18
CA SER A 3 0.31 -2.25 0.55
C SER A 3 -0.52 -3.41 0.00
N ILE A 4 -1.79 -3.56 0.41
CA ILE A 4 -2.62 -4.73 0.04
C ILE A 4 -3.25 -4.52 -1.34
N HIS A 5 -3.71 -3.29 -1.64
CA HIS A 5 -4.42 -2.98 -2.88
C HIS A 5 -3.72 -1.94 -3.76
N ASP A 6 -2.54 -1.46 -3.35
CA ASP A 6 -1.75 -0.45 -4.05
C ASP A 6 -2.60 0.75 -4.53
N VAL A 7 -3.41 1.26 -3.59
CA VAL A 7 -4.41 2.32 -3.87
C VAL A 7 -3.79 3.55 -4.55
N PRO A 8 -2.58 4.02 -4.19
CA PRO A 8 -1.97 5.14 -4.91
C PRO A 8 -1.76 4.85 -6.40
N LEU A 9 -1.29 3.65 -6.77
CA LEU A 9 -1.15 3.28 -8.19
C LEU A 9 -2.51 3.10 -8.88
N LEU A 10 -3.50 2.58 -8.17
CA LEU A 10 -4.86 2.51 -8.71
C LEU A 10 -5.38 3.91 -9.08
N LEU A 11 -5.19 4.89 -8.20
CA LEU A 11 -5.59 6.28 -8.45
C LEU A 11 -4.77 6.90 -9.60
N VAL A 12 -3.47 6.59 -9.71
CA VAL A 12 -2.65 6.99 -10.87
C VAL A 12 -3.30 6.50 -12.16
N ASN A 13 -3.64 5.21 -12.24
CA ASN A 13 -4.28 4.64 -13.43
C ASN A 13 -5.64 5.30 -13.72
N ILE A 14 -6.45 5.59 -12.70
CA ILE A 14 -7.73 6.28 -12.89
C ILE A 14 -7.53 7.68 -13.48
N ILE A 15 -6.52 8.43 -13.01
CA ILE A 15 -6.17 9.75 -13.55
C ILE A 15 -5.71 9.64 -15.01
N GLU A 16 -4.92 8.63 -15.35
CA GLU A 16 -4.46 8.41 -16.73
C GLU A 16 -5.61 8.07 -17.67
N GLN A 17 -6.55 7.21 -17.25
CA GLN A 17 -7.69 6.77 -18.07
C GLN A 17 -8.80 7.81 -18.18
N LYS A 18 -8.87 8.77 -17.24
CA LYS A 18 -9.90 9.83 -17.17
C LYS A 18 -11.33 9.29 -17.40
N PRO A 19 -11.81 8.31 -16.61
CA PRO A 19 -13.09 7.63 -16.84
C PRO A 19 -14.31 8.55 -16.73
N TRP A 20 -14.14 9.77 -16.21
CA TRP A 20 -15.14 10.84 -16.18
C TRP A 20 -15.27 11.61 -17.50
N THR A 21 -14.49 11.27 -18.54
CA THR A 21 -14.56 11.90 -19.86
C THR A 21 -14.72 10.83 -20.94
N LYS A 22 -15.64 11.03 -21.88
CA LYS A 22 -15.79 10.16 -23.06
C LYS A 22 -16.25 10.95 -24.28
N GLN A 23 -15.99 10.42 -25.47
CA GLN A 23 -16.55 10.98 -26.71
C GLN A 23 -18.01 10.51 -26.89
N GLY A 24 -18.89 11.46 -27.16
CA GLY A 24 -20.30 11.21 -27.43
C GLY A 24 -20.56 10.80 -28.88
N PRO A 25 -21.76 10.28 -29.19
CA PRO A 25 -22.14 9.89 -30.56
C PRO A 25 -22.11 11.05 -31.56
N SER A 26 -22.29 12.28 -31.08
CA SER A 26 -22.28 13.53 -31.82
C SER A 26 -20.87 14.08 -32.11
N GLY A 27 -19.81 13.38 -31.69
CA GLY A 27 -18.43 13.88 -31.74
C GLY A 27 -18.12 14.94 -30.67
N LYS A 28 -19.07 15.23 -29.78
CA LYS A 28 -18.89 16.16 -28.67
C LYS A 28 -18.41 15.43 -27.42
N THR A 29 -17.64 16.12 -26.59
CA THR A 29 -17.10 15.56 -25.35
C THR A 29 -18.18 15.52 -24.27
N LEU A 30 -18.37 14.34 -23.68
CA LEU A 30 -19.24 14.12 -22.53
C LEU A 30 -18.37 14.03 -21.26
N LYS A 31 -18.76 14.73 -20.19
CA LYS A 31 -18.18 14.51 -18.86
C LYS A 31 -19.21 13.99 -17.88
N PHE A 32 -18.74 13.26 -16.88
CA PHE A 32 -19.57 12.69 -15.83
C PHE A 32 -19.62 13.64 -14.63
N GLU A 33 -20.78 14.24 -14.39
CA GLU A 33 -21.02 15.19 -13.31
C GLU A 33 -22.42 14.98 -12.73
N ASP A 34 -22.57 15.11 -11.40
CA ASP A 34 -23.84 14.87 -10.69
C ASP A 34 -24.52 13.53 -11.03
N CYS A 35 -23.71 12.47 -11.10
CA CYS A 35 -24.13 11.11 -11.44
C CYS A 35 -24.76 10.96 -12.84
N LYS A 36 -24.50 11.90 -13.75
CA LYS A 36 -25.04 11.89 -15.12
C LYS A 36 -23.95 12.26 -16.13
N TRP A 37 -24.08 11.72 -17.34
CA TRP A 37 -23.25 12.15 -18.47
C TRP A 37 -23.85 13.43 -19.06
N GLN A 38 -23.05 14.49 -19.11
CA GLN A 38 -23.45 15.80 -19.61
C GLN A 38 -22.57 16.17 -20.81
N GLU A 39 -23.19 16.69 -21.86
CA GLU A 39 -22.47 17.21 -23.02
C GLU A 39 -21.91 18.58 -22.71
N ILE A 40 -20.61 18.74 -22.95
CA ILE A 40 -19.89 19.96 -22.60
C ILE A 40 -19.51 20.72 -23.87
N ASN A 41 -19.75 22.04 -23.85
CA ASN A 41 -19.41 22.95 -24.94
C ASN A 41 -18.39 24.00 -24.45
N GLY A 42 -17.45 24.39 -25.31
CA GLY A 42 -16.57 25.55 -25.08
C GLY A 42 -15.69 25.45 -23.82
N GLU A 43 -15.77 26.48 -22.97
CA GLU A 43 -14.89 26.72 -21.81
C GLU A 43 -15.02 25.66 -20.71
N ASP A 44 -16.19 25.03 -20.55
CA ASP A 44 -16.42 23.97 -19.57
C ASP A 44 -15.58 22.70 -19.86
N ASN A 45 -14.98 22.60 -21.05
CA ASN A 45 -14.05 21.52 -21.36
C ASN A 45 -12.79 21.57 -20.49
N VAL A 46 -12.42 22.75 -19.98
CA VAL A 46 -11.27 22.90 -19.07
C VAL A 46 -11.66 22.73 -17.59
N LYS A 47 -12.97 22.70 -17.29
CA LYS A 47 -13.48 22.51 -15.93
C LYS A 47 -13.18 21.11 -15.41
N VAL A 48 -12.62 21.03 -14.22
CA VAL A 48 -12.31 19.78 -13.53
C VAL A 48 -13.61 19.18 -13.01
N THR A 49 -13.86 17.90 -13.29
CA THR A 49 -15.06 17.22 -12.79
C THR A 49 -14.93 16.93 -11.30
N ARG A 50 -16.06 16.73 -10.61
CA ARG A 50 -16.03 16.32 -9.20
C ARG A 50 -15.29 15.00 -9.01
N ALA A 51 -15.49 14.03 -9.91
CA ALA A 51 -14.81 12.73 -9.85
C ALA A 51 -13.29 12.88 -9.99
N GLU A 52 -12.84 13.73 -10.91
CA GLU A 52 -11.43 14.05 -11.10
C GLU A 52 -10.83 14.72 -9.87
N ALA A 53 -11.50 15.75 -9.35
CA ALA A 53 -11.05 16.47 -8.17
C ALA A 53 -10.91 15.56 -6.95
N GLN A 54 -11.91 14.71 -6.70
CA GLN A 54 -11.86 13.75 -5.59
C GLN A 54 -10.74 12.73 -5.78
N THR A 55 -10.49 12.26 -7.00
CA THR A 55 -9.39 11.32 -7.29
C THR A 55 -8.03 11.95 -6.97
N TRP A 56 -7.81 13.19 -7.42
CA TRP A 56 -6.58 13.94 -7.15
C TRP A 56 -6.39 14.24 -5.66
N LEU A 57 -7.44 14.70 -4.98
CA LEU A 57 -7.39 15.00 -3.56
C LEU A 57 -7.16 13.73 -2.74
N ALA A 58 -7.78 12.61 -3.08
CA ALA A 58 -7.53 11.33 -2.43
C ALA A 58 -6.06 10.92 -2.57
N LEU A 59 -5.51 11.03 -3.78
CA LEU A 59 -4.10 10.70 -4.02
C LEU A 59 -3.16 11.61 -3.22
N ARG A 60 -3.43 12.92 -3.19
CA ARG A 60 -2.69 13.88 -2.36
C ARG A 60 -2.70 13.47 -0.89
N HIS A 61 -3.88 13.20 -0.32
CA HIS A 61 -4.01 12.84 1.08
C HIS A 61 -3.26 11.53 1.40
N LEU A 62 -3.30 10.54 0.50
CA LEU A 62 -2.60 9.28 0.71
C LEU A 62 -1.09 9.44 0.66
N LEU A 63 -0.55 10.20 -0.30
CA LEU A 63 0.90 10.32 -0.52
C LEU A 63 1.58 11.29 0.45
N LEU A 64 0.89 12.37 0.84
CA LEU A 64 1.43 13.39 1.74
C LEU A 64 1.13 13.10 3.23
N ASP A 65 0.44 12.00 3.54
CA ASP A 65 0.28 11.57 4.93
C ASP A 65 1.64 11.19 5.54
N VAL A 66 1.93 11.72 6.72
CA VAL A 66 3.14 11.40 7.49
C VAL A 66 3.31 9.91 7.79
N ARG A 67 2.22 9.15 7.80
CA ARG A 67 2.21 7.68 8.01
C ARG A 67 2.47 6.91 6.72
N CYS A 68 2.36 7.54 5.55
CA CYS A 68 2.51 6.87 4.24
C CYS A 68 3.86 6.15 4.10
N PRO A 69 5.03 6.77 4.40
CA PRO A 69 6.32 6.10 4.25
C PRO A 69 6.48 4.83 5.10
N ALA A 70 5.78 4.73 6.24
CA ALA A 70 5.83 3.55 7.10
C ALA A 70 5.00 2.37 6.55
N HIS A 71 4.04 2.63 5.67
CA HIS A 71 3.06 1.65 5.18
C HIS A 71 3.08 1.46 3.65
N TYR A 72 3.81 2.31 2.93
CA TYR A 72 3.84 2.34 1.49
C TYR A 72 5.28 2.53 0.99
N ASP A 73 5.88 1.41 0.59
CA ASP A 73 7.24 1.38 0.06
C ASP A 73 7.25 1.83 -1.41
N ILE A 74 7.89 2.97 -1.68
CA ILE A 74 8.01 3.54 -3.03
C ILE A 74 9.27 2.96 -3.68
N ASN A 75 9.11 1.81 -4.35
CA ASN A 75 10.13 1.23 -5.20
C ASN A 75 10.25 1.98 -6.55
N GLU A 76 11.26 1.63 -7.36
CA GLU A 76 11.50 2.27 -8.66
C GLU A 76 10.30 2.21 -9.61
N TYR A 77 9.58 1.08 -9.65
CA TYR A 77 8.39 0.97 -10.49
C TYR A 77 7.30 1.96 -10.07
N ARG A 78 6.97 2.01 -8.77
CA ARG A 78 5.96 2.92 -8.21
C ARG A 78 6.36 4.36 -8.39
N LYS A 79 7.63 4.68 -8.12
CA LYS A 79 8.21 6.01 -8.38
C LYS A 79 7.97 6.41 -9.84
N ASN A 80 8.30 5.55 -10.78
CA ASN A 80 8.13 5.83 -12.21
C ASN A 80 6.66 6.00 -12.61
N GLN A 81 5.70 5.32 -11.99
CA GLN A 81 4.29 5.60 -12.22
C GLN A 81 3.85 6.94 -11.61
N LEU A 82 4.29 7.25 -10.39
CA LEU A 82 3.92 8.49 -9.70
C LEU A 82 4.44 9.73 -10.42
N ILE A 83 5.69 9.73 -10.86
CA ILE A 83 6.29 10.91 -11.50
C ILE A 83 5.64 11.28 -12.83
N LYS A 84 5.01 10.32 -13.53
CA LYS A 84 4.23 10.61 -14.75
C LYS A 84 3.09 11.58 -14.49
N LEU A 85 2.53 11.57 -13.29
CA LEU A 85 1.42 12.46 -12.92
C LEU A 85 1.74 13.94 -13.10
N GLN A 86 3.03 14.32 -13.08
CA GLN A 86 3.46 15.70 -13.33
C GLN A 86 2.97 16.23 -14.68
N CYS A 87 2.88 15.39 -15.72
CA CYS A 87 2.40 15.83 -17.03
C CYS A 87 0.89 16.11 -17.07
N PHE A 88 0.13 15.56 -16.12
CA PHE A 88 -1.31 15.81 -15.99
C PHE A 88 -1.62 17.02 -15.08
N MET A 89 -0.60 17.60 -14.42
CA MET A 89 -0.74 18.75 -13.52
C MET A 89 -0.52 20.09 -14.23
N HIS A 90 -1.43 20.40 -15.15
CA HIS A 90 -1.49 21.67 -15.89
C HIS A 90 -1.89 22.84 -14.98
N ASP A 91 -1.56 24.07 -15.37
CA ASP A 91 -1.81 25.26 -14.55
C ASP A 91 -3.30 25.44 -14.25
N THR A 92 -4.19 25.18 -15.22
CA THR A 92 -5.64 25.29 -15.00
C THR A 92 -6.19 24.26 -13.99
N LEU A 93 -5.55 23.10 -13.85
CA LEU A 93 -5.90 22.12 -12.80
C LEU A 93 -5.47 22.65 -11.43
N LEU A 94 -4.29 23.26 -11.34
CA LEU A 94 -3.75 23.80 -10.09
C LEU A 94 -4.50 25.04 -9.63
N ASP A 95 -4.95 25.87 -10.56
CA ASP A 95 -5.81 27.03 -10.27
C ASP A 95 -7.15 26.59 -9.70
N GLN A 96 -7.76 25.54 -10.27
CA GLN A 96 -9.03 24.98 -9.79
C GLN A 96 -8.87 24.16 -8.50
N LEU A 97 -7.70 23.56 -8.27
CA LEU A 97 -7.40 22.70 -7.12
C LEU A 97 -6.09 23.12 -6.45
N SER A 98 -6.09 24.30 -5.85
CA SER A 98 -4.90 24.90 -5.20
C SER A 98 -4.15 23.96 -4.23
N PRO A 99 -4.79 23.04 -3.47
CA PRO A 99 -4.07 22.09 -2.63
C PRO A 99 -3.11 21.15 -3.38
N LEU A 100 -3.26 20.97 -4.70
CA LEU A 100 -2.40 20.10 -5.50
C LEU A 100 -0.99 20.65 -5.74
N VAL A 101 -0.75 21.93 -5.47
CA VAL A 101 0.59 22.54 -5.61
C VAL A 101 1.61 21.80 -4.74
N GLU A 102 1.24 21.42 -3.53
CA GLU A 102 2.10 20.65 -2.63
C GLU A 102 2.41 19.25 -3.19
N LEU A 103 1.42 18.58 -3.80
CA LEU A 103 1.62 17.28 -4.43
C LEU A 103 2.56 17.40 -5.64
N LYS A 104 2.40 18.45 -6.47
CA LYS A 104 3.31 18.72 -7.61
C LYS A 104 4.75 18.90 -7.13
N TYR A 105 4.95 19.68 -6.07
CA TYR A 105 6.27 19.86 -5.46
C TYR A 105 6.85 18.55 -4.93
N TRP A 106 6.04 17.75 -4.23
CA TRP A 106 6.46 16.45 -3.70
C TRP A 106 6.86 15.48 -4.82
N LEU A 107 6.10 15.43 -5.92
CA LEU A 107 6.42 14.61 -7.10
C LEU A 107 7.71 15.06 -7.79
N ALA A 108 7.96 16.37 -7.88
CA ALA A 108 9.20 16.90 -8.42
C ALA A 108 10.40 16.50 -7.55
N LYS A 109 10.28 16.62 -6.22
CA LYS A 109 11.30 16.15 -5.28
C LYS A 109 11.54 14.65 -5.42
N LEU A 110 10.48 13.86 -5.54
CA LEU A 110 10.55 12.42 -5.74
C LEU A 110 11.31 12.08 -7.05
N ALA A 111 11.08 12.83 -8.12
CA ALA A 111 11.78 12.64 -9.40
C ALA A 111 13.29 12.92 -9.28
N SER A 112 13.68 13.94 -8.51
CA SER A 112 15.09 14.30 -8.29
C SER A 112 15.84 13.36 -7.34
N CYS A 113 15.14 12.60 -6.49
CA CYS A 113 15.77 11.64 -5.60
C CYS A 113 16.20 10.36 -6.36
N ASN A 114 17.51 10.09 -6.46
CA ASN A 114 18.02 8.82 -6.99
C ASN A 114 17.90 7.70 -5.92
N ALA A 115 17.53 6.49 -6.35
CA ALA A 115 17.11 5.30 -5.60
C ALA A 115 17.98 4.85 -4.39
N PRO A 116 17.51 3.92 -3.52
CA PRO A 116 16.13 3.48 -3.30
C PRO A 116 15.63 3.89 -1.90
N PHE A 117 14.34 4.23 -1.78
CA PHE A 117 13.62 4.20 -0.50
C PHE A 117 13.35 2.75 -0.08
N THR A 118 14.36 1.87 -0.13
CA THR A 118 14.24 0.61 0.58
C THR A 118 14.31 0.97 2.06
N THR A 119 13.15 1.10 2.70
CA THR A 119 13.04 0.72 4.11
C THR A 119 13.65 -0.66 4.15
N ARG A 120 14.91 -0.74 4.60
CA ARG A 120 15.65 -1.98 4.73
C ARG A 120 14.80 -2.85 5.64
N ARG A 121 13.94 -3.70 5.07
CA ARG A 121 13.39 -4.81 5.83
C ARG A 121 14.64 -5.55 6.25
N PRO A 122 14.94 -5.65 7.57
CA PRO A 122 16.10 -6.41 7.98
C PRO A 122 15.93 -7.77 7.33
N LEU A 123 16.93 -8.19 6.55
CA LEU A 123 16.98 -9.55 6.03
C LEU A 123 17.01 -10.44 7.27
N LEU A 124 15.84 -10.94 7.68
CA LEU A 124 15.70 -11.90 8.74
C LEU A 124 16.16 -13.24 8.17
N LEU A 125 17.48 -13.39 8.07
CA LEU A 125 18.12 -14.65 7.74
C LEU A 125 18.06 -15.51 9.02
N GLU A 126 16.93 -16.16 9.25
CA GLU A 126 16.84 -17.16 10.31
C GLU A 126 17.75 -18.32 9.93
N VAL A 127 18.86 -18.48 10.64
CA VAL A 127 19.70 -19.68 10.55
C VAL A 127 18.98 -20.83 11.26
N ILE A 128 17.84 -21.28 10.74
CA ILE A 128 17.11 -22.45 11.25
C ILE A 128 17.13 -23.61 10.25
N PRO A 129 18.31 -24.19 9.99
CA PRO A 129 18.35 -25.61 9.66
C PRO A 129 19.17 -26.45 10.64
N GLN A 130 20.31 -25.97 11.11
CA GLN A 130 21.34 -26.82 11.72
C GLN A 130 20.93 -27.34 13.11
N ILE A 131 20.46 -26.46 14.00
CA ILE A 131 20.03 -26.86 15.35
C ILE A 131 18.78 -27.75 15.25
N LYS A 132 17.83 -27.39 14.37
CA LYS A 132 16.60 -28.17 14.13
C LYS A 132 16.92 -29.55 13.56
N GLN A 133 17.78 -29.65 12.55
CA GLN A 133 18.22 -30.92 11.96
C GLN A 133 18.96 -31.77 13.00
N THR A 134 19.87 -31.18 13.76
CA THR A 134 20.59 -31.89 14.83
C THR A 134 19.63 -32.46 15.89
N LEU A 135 18.60 -31.70 16.28
CA LEU A 135 17.58 -32.18 17.22
C LEU A 135 16.71 -33.28 16.62
N LEU A 136 16.30 -33.15 15.34
CA LEU A 136 15.53 -34.15 14.61
C LEU A 136 16.30 -35.46 14.46
N GLU A 137 17.58 -35.40 14.12
CA GLU A 137 18.47 -36.56 13.99
C GLU A 137 18.72 -37.24 15.34
N LYS A 138 19.12 -36.47 16.37
CA LYS A 138 19.40 -37.02 17.71
C LYS A 138 18.19 -37.69 18.36
N ASN A 139 16.99 -37.20 18.07
CA ASN A 139 15.76 -37.64 18.73
C ASN A 139 14.80 -38.45 17.84
N ASN A 140 15.18 -38.80 16.59
CA ASN A 140 14.32 -39.46 15.59
C ASN A 140 13.51 -40.66 16.15
N LYS A 141 14.06 -41.40 17.12
CA LYS A 141 13.39 -42.55 17.77
C LYS A 141 12.93 -42.31 19.22
N ARG A 142 13.24 -41.14 19.79
CA ARG A 142 12.99 -40.78 21.20
C ARG A 142 11.79 -39.87 21.38
N TRP A 143 11.22 -39.35 20.29
CA TRP A 143 10.08 -38.41 20.32
C TRP A 143 8.88 -38.92 21.11
N LYS A 144 8.50 -40.20 20.95
CA LYS A 144 7.40 -40.80 21.73
C LYS A 144 7.69 -40.84 23.24
N LYS A 145 8.93 -41.17 23.63
CA LYS A 145 9.34 -41.23 25.04
C LYS A 145 9.42 -39.83 25.67
N ILE A 146 9.90 -38.85 24.90
CA ILE A 146 9.94 -37.45 25.30
C ILE A 146 8.51 -36.92 25.46
N ALA A 147 7.61 -37.21 24.51
CA ALA A 147 6.20 -36.84 24.58
C ALA A 147 5.52 -37.43 25.81
N ASN A 148 5.67 -38.74 26.08
CA ASN A 148 5.06 -39.36 27.25
C ASN A 148 5.54 -38.75 28.58
N ARG A 149 6.84 -38.44 28.69
CA ARG A 149 7.38 -37.74 29.87
C ARG A 149 6.79 -36.34 30.04
N HIS A 150 6.61 -35.60 28.94
CA HIS A 150 6.02 -34.27 29.00
C HIS A 150 4.51 -34.32 29.24
N VAL A 151 3.83 -35.37 28.75
CA VAL A 151 2.41 -35.59 29.05
C VAL A 151 2.22 -35.75 30.55
N GLU A 152 3.06 -36.59 31.18
CA GLU A 152 3.05 -36.76 32.63
C GLU A 152 3.31 -35.45 33.36
N SER A 153 4.24 -34.60 32.92
CA SER A 153 4.60 -33.37 33.64
C SER A 153 3.74 -32.14 33.34
N MET A 154 3.13 -32.05 32.16
CA MET A 154 2.39 -30.86 31.71
C MET A 154 0.87 -31.04 31.75
N PHE A 155 0.37 -32.26 31.61
CA PHE A 155 -1.06 -32.55 31.63
C PHE A 155 -1.41 -33.33 32.91
N HIS A 156 -1.36 -32.63 34.05
CA HIS A 156 -1.92 -33.11 35.31
C HIS A 156 -3.33 -32.55 35.50
N GLU A 157 -4.32 -33.41 35.80
CA GLU A 157 -5.72 -32.98 36.04
C GLU A 157 -5.95 -32.38 37.44
N ASN A 158 -5.03 -32.58 38.40
CA ASN A 158 -5.22 -32.15 39.79
C ASN A 158 -4.27 -31.00 40.19
N ALA A 159 -4.85 -29.90 40.67
CA ALA A 159 -4.14 -28.67 41.09
C ALA A 159 -3.18 -28.86 42.28
N SER A 160 -3.24 -29.98 43.01
CA SER A 160 -2.33 -30.33 44.10
C SER A 160 -0.94 -30.73 43.60
N ASP A 161 -0.84 -31.36 42.43
CA ASP A 161 0.42 -31.89 41.88
C ASP A 161 1.27 -30.80 41.20
N MET A 162 0.64 -29.69 40.81
CA MET A 162 1.34 -28.51 40.29
C MET A 162 2.26 -27.84 41.33
N LYS A 163 1.95 -27.97 42.63
CA LYS A 163 2.70 -27.30 43.72
C LYS A 163 3.98 -28.03 44.12
N THR A 164 4.09 -29.33 43.84
CA THR A 164 5.30 -30.12 44.11
C THR A 164 6.37 -29.92 43.03
N ILE A 165 5.96 -29.69 41.79
CA ILE A 165 6.87 -29.46 40.66
C ILE A 165 7.54 -28.07 40.74
N THR A 166 6.86 -27.05 41.28
CA THR A 166 7.41 -25.68 41.42
C THR A 166 8.41 -25.50 42.56
N LYS A 167 8.66 -26.53 43.39
CA LYS A 167 9.52 -26.44 44.58
C LYS A 167 10.95 -26.97 44.38
N ARG A 168 11.41 -27.14 43.13
CA ARG A 168 12.76 -27.62 42.82
C ARG A 168 13.61 -26.58 42.11
#